data_AF-A0A210P7K2-F1
#
_entry.id   AF-A0A210P7K2-F1
#
_cell.length_a   1.000
_cell.length_b   1.000
_cell.length_c   1.000
_cell.angle_alpha   90.00
_cell.angle_beta   90.00
_cell.angle_gamma   90.00
#
_symmetry.space_group_name_H-M   'P 1'
#
loop_
_entity.id
_entity.type
_entity.pdbx_description
1 polymer ?
#
loop_
_entity_poly.entity_id
_entity_poly.type
_entity_poly.pdbx_seq_one_letter_code
_entity_poly.pdbx_strand_id
1 'polypeptide(L)'
;MPKVYTVEFFILLAVPFLIHNKYSGLVNLLIIGVVMYLINAPIQIHFLNIAEESYPQAVALASSLNPIASNLGISLGSAVGSLIVGNFGLYQVGFGGAIFALGALLINLKLNQIISQA
;
A
#
# COMPACT_ATOMS: atom_id res chain seq x y z
N MET A 1 9.32 5.21 -4.31
CA MET A 1 9.80 4.91 -2.94
C MET A 1 9.88 3.39 -2.71
N PRO A 2 10.89 2.69 -3.24
CA PRO A 2 10.92 1.21 -3.20
C PRO A 2 11.03 0.64 -1.78
N LYS A 3 11.78 1.33 -0.91
CA LYS A 3 12.01 0.91 0.47
C LYS A 3 10.71 0.78 1.27
N VAL A 4 9.76 1.70 1.06
CA VAL A 4 8.48 1.72 1.77
C VAL A 4 7.66 0.48 1.44
N TYR A 5 7.44 0.19 0.15
CA TYR A 5 6.70 -1.00 -0.28
C TYR A 5 7.40 -2.31 0.06
N THR A 6 8.74 -2.31 0.13
CA THR A 6 9.50 -3.48 0.58
C THR A 6 9.23 -3.78 2.06
N VAL A 7 9.23 -2.75 2.90
CA VAL A 7 8.92 -2.90 4.34
C VAL A 7 7.47 -3.36 4.53
N GLU A 8 6.53 -2.76 3.81
CA GLU A 8 5.11 -3.13 3.84
C GLU A 8 4.89 -4.60 3.43
N PHE A 9 5.57 -5.06 2.38
CA PHE A 9 5.55 -6.45 1.95
C PHE A 9 5.92 -7.42 3.08
N PHE A 10 7.04 -7.18 3.77
CA PHE A 10 7.48 -8.06 4.85
C PHE A 10 6.57 -8.01 6.07
N ILE A 11 6.04 -6.84 6.43
CA ILE A 11 5.10 -6.69 7.55
C ILE A 11 3.82 -7.49 7.28
N LEU A 12 3.27 -7.39 6.07
CA LEU A 12 2.05 -8.12 5.68
C LEU A 12 2.30 -9.62 5.54
N LEU A 13 3.45 -10.02 4.99
CA LEU A 13 3.86 -11.41 4.90
C LEU A 13 4.05 -12.05 6.29
N ALA A 14 4.43 -11.26 7.30
CA ALA A 14 4.60 -11.75 8.67
C ALA A 14 3.28 -12.02 9.41
N VAL A 15 2.15 -11.41 8.98
CA VAL A 15 0.82 -11.58 9.60
C VAL A 15 0.41 -13.04 9.81
N PRO A 16 0.39 -13.92 8.78
CA PRO A 16 -0.03 -15.31 8.95
C PRO A 16 0.79 -16.06 10.01
N PHE A 17 2.05 -15.69 10.21
CA PHE A 17 2.92 -16.34 11.19
C PHE A 17 2.71 -15.76 12.60
N LEU A 18 2.66 -14.44 12.71
CA LEU A 18 2.61 -13.73 14.00
C LEU A 18 1.24 -13.81 14.69
N ILE A 19 0.16 -14.07 13.95
CA ILE A 19 -1.20 -14.11 14.50
C ILE A 19 -1.46 -15.33 15.41
N HIS A 20 -0.62 -16.37 15.33
CA HIS A 20 -0.72 -17.55 16.18
C HIS A 20 -0.41 -17.28 17.66
N ASN A 21 0.35 -16.22 17.96
CA ASN A 21 0.62 -15.78 19.32
C ASN A 21 0.01 -14.39 19.55
N LYS A 22 -0.84 -14.28 20.59
CA LYS A 22 -1.61 -13.08 20.92
C LYS A 22 -0.75 -11.81 21.01
N TYR A 23 0.42 -11.90 21.63
CA TYR A 23 1.28 -10.74 21.83
C TYR A 23 1.97 -10.31 20.53
N SER A 24 2.51 -11.26 19.76
CA SER A 24 3.15 -10.96 18.47
C SER A 24 2.14 -10.46 17.43
N GLY A 25 0.95 -11.03 17.41
CA GLY A 25 -0.13 -10.58 16.52
C GLY A 25 -0.57 -9.15 16.84
N LEU A 26 -0.69 -8.80 18.13
CA LEU A 26 -1.00 -7.44 18.56
C LEU A 26 0.10 -6.44 18.16
N VAL A 27 1.37 -6.78 18.41
CA VAL A 27 2.51 -5.94 18.02
C VAL A 27 2.52 -5.72 16.50
N ASN A 28 2.30 -6.77 15.71
CA ASN A 28 2.25 -6.64 14.25
C ASN A 28 1.08 -5.76 13.78
N LEU A 29 -0.09 -5.91 14.39
CA LEU A 29 -1.26 -5.08 14.08
C LEU A 29 -1.01 -3.60 14.37
N LEU A 30 -0.33 -3.30 15.49
CA LEU A 30 0.08 -1.93 15.82
C LEU A 30 1.08 -1.38 14.80
N ILE A 31 2.06 -2.18 14.39
CA ILE A 31 3.02 -1.80 13.35
C ILE A 31 2.31 -1.49 12.03
N ILE A 32 1.37 -2.35 11.60
CA ILE A 32 0.56 -2.12 10.39
C ILE A 32 -0.21 -0.80 10.51
N GLY A 33 -0.86 -0.56 11.65
CA GLY A 33 -1.60 0.69 11.89
C GLY A 33 -0.70 1.93 11.79
N VAL A 34 0.47 1.90 12.43
CA VAL A 34 1.45 3.00 12.35
C VAL A 34 1.91 3.22 10.92
N VAL A 35 2.29 2.16 10.22
CA VAL A 35 2.77 2.22 8.84
C VAL A 35 1.71 2.77 7.89
N MET A 36 0.45 2.33 8.04
CA MET A 36 -0.68 2.83 7.25
C MET A 36 -0.83 4.35 7.38
N TYR A 37 -0.81 4.90 8.60
CA TYR A 37 -0.93 6.35 8.81
C TYR A 37 0.31 7.12 8.38
N LEU A 38 1.50 6.57 8.64
CA LEU A 38 2.76 7.22 8.33
C LEU A 38 2.98 7.35 6.81
N ILE A 39 2.42 6.44 6.02
CA ILE A 39 2.58 6.45 4.56
C ILE A 39 1.47 7.24 3.87
N ASN A 40 0.21 7.11 4.33
CA ASN A 40 -0.94 7.57 3.57
C ASN A 40 -0.91 9.09 3.29
N ALA A 41 -0.74 9.92 4.33
CA ALA A 41 -0.72 11.37 4.12
C ALA A 41 0.53 11.87 3.35
N PRO A 42 1.77 11.43 3.67
CA PRO A 42 2.95 11.88 2.95
C PRO A 42 2.98 11.49 1.48
N ILE A 43 2.51 10.31 1.10
CA ILE A 43 2.46 9.89 -0.31
C ILE A 43 1.53 10.79 -1.11
N GLN A 44 0.36 11.12 -0.57
CA GLN A 44 -0.61 11.98 -1.25
C GLN A 44 -0.05 13.38 -1.48
N ILE A 45 0.59 13.96 -0.46
CA ILE A 45 1.24 15.27 -0.56
C ILE A 45 2.41 15.22 -1.54
N HIS A 46 3.26 14.19 -1.46
CA HIS A 46 4.40 14.04 -2.38
C HIS A 46 3.97 13.96 -3.84
N PHE A 47 2.89 13.22 -4.14
CA PHE A 47 2.32 13.14 -5.47
C PHE A 47 1.83 14.50 -5.98
N LEU A 48 1.15 15.27 -5.13
CA LEU A 48 0.69 16.63 -5.47
C LEU A 48 1.86 17.60 -5.67
N ASN A 49 2.87 17.55 -4.81
CA ASN A 49 4.06 18.40 -4.92
C ASN A 49 4.80 18.15 -6.25
N ILE A 50 4.95 16.89 -6.67
CA ILE A 50 5.54 16.55 -7.97
C ILE A 50 4.71 17.13 -9.12
N ALA A 51 3.38 17.01 -9.05
CA ALA A 51 2.50 17.58 -10.06
C ALA A 51 2.63 19.11 -10.11
N GLU A 52 2.71 19.78 -8.96
CA GLU A 52 2.85 21.24 -8.89
C GLU A 52 4.19 21.72 -9.44
N GLU A 53 5.29 21.03 -9.11
CA GLU A 53 6.64 21.40 -9.53
C GLU A 53 6.91 21.08 -11.01
N SER A 54 6.50 19.91 -11.49
CA SER A 54 6.83 19.44 -12.84
C SER A 54 5.76 19.79 -13.88
N TYR A 55 4.48 19.81 -13.49
CA TYR A 55 3.34 19.96 -14.41
C TYR A 55 2.19 20.75 -13.76
N PRO A 56 2.37 22.06 -13.45
CA PRO A 56 1.39 22.85 -12.68
C PRO A 56 -0.02 22.87 -13.30
N GLN A 57 -0.13 22.71 -14.63
CA GLN A 57 -1.41 22.63 -15.34
C GLN A 57 -2.18 21.33 -15.04
N ALA A 58 -1.49 20.27 -14.59
CA ALA A 58 -2.05 18.96 -14.29
C ALA A 58 -2.43 18.77 -12.81
N VAL A 59 -2.18 19.75 -11.93
CA VAL A 59 -2.43 19.64 -10.48
C VAL A 59 -3.90 19.36 -10.16
N ALA A 60 -4.84 19.99 -10.87
CA ALA A 60 -6.27 19.75 -10.69
C ALA A 60 -6.66 18.29 -11.05
N LEU A 61 -6.06 17.73 -12.10
CA LEU A 61 -6.25 16.34 -12.48
C LEU A 61 -5.61 15.39 -11.46
N ALA A 62 -4.38 15.67 -11.01
CA ALA A 62 -3.71 14.89 -9.98
C ALA A 62 -4.52 14.86 -8.67
N SER A 63 -4.99 16.01 -8.21
CA SER A 63 -5.78 16.15 -6.98
C SER A 63 -7.11 15.41 -7.03
N SER A 64 -7.78 15.38 -8.19
CA SER A 64 -9.01 14.60 -8.36
C SER A 64 -8.75 13.10 -8.50
N LEU A 65 -7.65 12.69 -9.15
CA LEU A 65 -7.31 11.28 -9.33
C LEU A 65 -6.87 10.60 -8.03
N ASN A 66 -6.17 11.30 -7.14
CA ASN A 66 -5.66 10.73 -5.90
C ASN A 66 -6.75 10.09 -4.99
N PRO A 67 -7.84 10.79 -4.61
CA PRO A 67 -8.92 10.19 -3.83
C PRO A 67 -9.68 9.11 -4.62
N ILE A 68 -9.80 9.22 -5.95
CA ILE A 68 -10.43 8.19 -6.79
C ILE A 68 -9.61 6.88 -6.71
N ALA A 69 -8.30 6.96 -6.92
CA ALA A 69 -7.40 5.82 -6.85
C ALA A 69 -7.39 5.19 -5.45
N SER A 70 -7.40 6.00 -4.39
CA SER A 70 -7.49 5.53 -3.00
C SER A 70 -8.79 4.76 -2.72
N ASN A 71 -9.94 5.31 -3.12
CA ASN A 71 -11.23 4.65 -2.95
C ASN A 71 -11.33 3.34 -3.76
N LEU A 72 -10.79 3.32 -4.97
CA LEU A 72 -10.67 2.10 -5.77
C LEU A 72 -9.79 1.06 -5.08
N GLY A 73 -8.65 1.49 -4.52
CA GLY A 73 -7.75 0.62 -3.76
C GLY A 73 -8.44 -0.01 -2.54
N ILE A 74 -9.18 0.80 -1.75
CA ILE A 74 -9.95 0.32 -0.60
C ILE A 74 -11.05 -0.65 -1.04
N SER A 75 -11.78 -0.34 -2.11
CA SER A 75 -12.84 -1.20 -2.65
C SER A 75 -12.29 -2.55 -3.10
N LEU A 76 -11.22 -2.56 -3.91
CA LEU A 76 -10.56 -3.77 -4.38
C LEU A 76 -9.95 -4.57 -3.23
N GLY A 77 -9.25 -3.91 -2.32
CA GLY A 77 -8.65 -4.54 -1.14
C GLY A 77 -9.69 -5.14 -0.21
N SER A 78 -10.82 -4.46 0.00
CA SER A 78 -11.94 -4.97 0.78
C SER A 78 -12.62 -6.16 0.11
N ALA A 79 -12.84 -6.11 -1.20
CA ALA A 79 -13.42 -7.23 -1.95
C ALA A 79 -12.53 -8.47 -1.88
N VAL A 80 -11.23 -8.33 -2.18
CA VAL A 80 -10.27 -9.44 -2.13
C VAL A 80 -10.08 -9.93 -0.69
N GLY A 81 -9.96 -9.02 0.27
CA GLY A 81 -9.87 -9.37 1.70
C GLY A 81 -11.09 -10.14 2.18
N SER A 82 -12.30 -9.72 1.80
CA SER A 82 -13.55 -10.40 2.12
C SER A 82 -13.60 -11.82 1.54
N LEU A 83 -13.16 -12.00 0.29
CA LEU A 83 -13.07 -13.32 -0.34
C LEU A 83 -12.07 -14.23 0.38
N ILE A 84 -10.91 -13.69 0.76
CA ILE A 84 -9.88 -14.45 1.49
C ILE A 84 -10.41 -14.88 2.86
N VAL A 85 -11.00 -13.94 3.63
CA VAL A 85 -11.58 -14.25 4.94
C VAL A 85 -12.70 -15.28 4.82
N GLY A 86 -13.57 -15.14 3.83
CA GLY A 86 -14.72 -16.03 3.63
C GLY A 86 -14.35 -17.46 3.25
N ASN A 87 -13.26 -17.67 2.50
CA ASN A 87 -12.88 -19.01 2.01
C ASN A 87 -11.73 -19.64 2.80
N PHE A 88 -10.78 -18.83 3.29
CA PHE A 88 -9.54 -19.31 3.88
C PHE A 88 -9.31 -18.81 5.31
N GLY A 89 -10.10 -17.84 5.80
CA GLY A 89 -10.00 -17.30 7.15
C GLY A 89 -9.05 -16.10 7.28
N LEU A 90 -9.13 -15.43 8.44
CA LEU A 90 -8.46 -14.14 8.70
C LEU A 90 -6.93 -14.18 8.59
N TYR A 91 -6.32 -15.32 8.93
CA TYR A 91 -4.86 -15.47 8.93
C TYR A 91 -4.25 -15.34 7.52
N GLN A 92 -4.99 -15.71 6.48
CA GLN A 92 -4.51 -15.66 5.08
C GLN A 92 -4.56 -14.26 4.47
N VAL A 93 -5.22 -13.30 5.13
CA VAL A 93 -5.32 -11.91 4.65
C VAL A 93 -3.93 -11.27 4.49
N GLY A 94 -2.96 -11.66 5.33
CA GLY A 94 -1.58 -11.21 5.21
C GLY A 94 -0.93 -11.53 3.87
N PHE A 95 -1.17 -12.73 3.33
CA PHE A 95 -0.67 -13.10 2.00
C PHE A 95 -1.33 -12.29 0.89
N GLY A 96 -2.65 -12.06 0.98
CA GLY A 96 -3.36 -11.19 0.05
C GLY A 96 -2.77 -9.78 0.04
N GLY A 97 -2.56 -9.19 1.22
CA GLY A 97 -1.92 -7.89 1.37
C GLY A 97 -0.47 -7.88 0.84
N ALA A 98 0.31 -8.92 1.12
CA ALA A 98 1.68 -9.03 0.61
C ALA A 98 1.73 -9.09 -0.93
N ILE A 99 0.79 -9.77 -1.58
CA ILE A 99 0.69 -9.78 -3.05
C ILE A 99 0.42 -8.37 -3.60
N PHE A 100 -0.49 -7.60 -2.97
CA PHE A 100 -0.73 -6.21 -3.37
C PHE A 100 0.50 -5.33 -3.15
N ALA A 101 1.18 -5.45 -2.00
CA ALA A 101 2.40 -4.71 -1.71
C ALA A 101 3.52 -5.05 -2.70
N LEU A 102 3.65 -6.33 -3.09
CA LEU A 102 4.59 -6.75 -4.13
C LEU A 102 4.25 -6.15 -5.49
N GLY A 103 2.97 -6.14 -5.88
CA GLY A 103 2.50 -5.48 -7.10
C GLY A 103 2.84 -3.99 -7.11
N ALA A 104 2.58 -3.28 -6.01
CA ALA A 104 2.93 -1.87 -5.84
C ALA A 104 4.45 -1.63 -5.93
N LEU A 105 5.26 -2.51 -5.32
CA LEU A 105 6.72 -2.46 -5.39
C LEU A 105 7.22 -2.60 -6.84
N LEU A 106 6.72 -3.59 -7.59
CA LEU A 106 7.11 -3.83 -8.97
C LEU A 106 6.75 -2.66 -9.88
N ILE A 107 5.55 -2.10 -9.72
CA ILE A 107 5.12 -0.90 -10.45
C ILE A 107 6.02 0.29 -10.10
N ASN A 108 6.31 0.49 -8.81
CA ASN A 108 7.18 1.59 -8.39
C ASN A 108 8.61 1.46 -8.95
N LEU A 109 9.16 0.25 -8.96
CA LEU A 109 10.49 -0.01 -9.54
C LEU A 109 10.50 0.29 -11.04
N LYS A 110 9.50 -0.20 -11.78
CA LYS A 110 9.38 0.05 -13.22
C LYS A 110 9.19 1.54 -13.52
N LEU A 111 8.41 2.26 -12.71
CA LEU A 111 8.24 3.70 -12.85
C LEU A 111 9.55 4.46 -12.62
N ASN A 112 10.31 4.12 -11.57
CA ASN A 112 11.59 4.76 -11.31
C ASN A 112 12.59 4.49 -12.44
N GLN A 113 12.57 3.29 -13.03
CA GLN A 113 13.41 2.95 -14.20
C GLN A 113 13.06 3.83 -15.39
N ILE A 114 11.78 3.99 -15.71
CA ILE A 114 11.32 4.84 -16.82
C ILE A 114 11.73 6.30 -16.60
N ILE A 115 11.53 6.83 -15.39
CA ILE A 115 11.91 8.22 -15.07
C ILE A 115 13.43 8.40 -15.15
N SER A 116 14.23 7.41 -14.74
CA SER A 116 15.70 7.51 -14.84
C SER A 116 16.25 7.46 -16.27
N GLN A 117 15.42 7.05 -17.24
CA GLN A 117 15.77 6.96 -18.66
C GLN A 117 15.29 8.17 -19.48
N ALA A 118 14.43 9.01 -18.91
CA ALA A 118 13.87 10.23 -19.52
C ALA A 118 14.71 11.46 -19.15
#